data_AF-A0A1M6SFR8-F1
#
_entry.id   AF-A0A1M6SFR8-F1
#
_cell.length_a   1.000
_cell.length_b   1.000
_cell.length_c   1.000
_cell.angle_alpha   90.00
_cell.angle_beta   90.00
_cell.angle_gamma   90.00
#
_symmetry.space_group_name_H-M   'P 1'
#
loop_
_entity.id
_entity.type
_entity.pdbx_description
1 polymer ?
#
loop_
_entity_poly.entity_id
_entity_poly.type
_entity_poly.pdbx_seq_one_letter_code
_entity_poly.pdbx_strand_id
1 'polypeptide(L)'
;MSMLHRLPKRRQEPKIKRLSRIYYNRMFPKNQDALRVAFSVFAGVFIGIWPTIGVAIILTVAFCALFRLPKVPGVVSSFVANPFTQFGLFYPAGYYIGCQIIEPDKIHFDFLSEMEGLSFKNCVTVIKNLAHNAPDHLIAFLIGITIVAAIGGIIFFILAYVIVSHRRKKWIAKKTGFIHNLIAEDEVLIKEAHKGKKPMMHIYPFKALRPVDPAEAKNISALPYDVMNRAEAKEMAQGLPHSYLRVTRSELELDDSVDAYDPKVYAHARENLDKMIADGVIAHDKKDCLYIYRQTMNGREQYGLVCCVPAEDYFNGIIKKHELTRADKEEDRLRHVLGTNANTGPVFLTYRDEGQFELLADVIKTAPTYDFVTEADGFGHTVWVIEDDAKIAAIRKAFEAVPVSYIADGHHRSAAGARAASFRAEEAKKAGTYTGEEEFNRYLAILFPSTQLKILDYNRVLKTLNGHTPEQLMAEMAKVFDIAELAEMQSPAKQNQVNFYMGGKWYACTFKSEYLQNLGPVDSLDVALLQKLILKPLFNVDDPRTSKNIDFVGGIRGLGELVKRVDSGECTCAFAMYPTTLDQLMNIADAGEIMPPKSTWFEPKLRDGLLVHTLD
;
A
#
# COMPACT_ATOMS: atom_id res chain seq x y z
N MET A 1 -28.42 8.65 33.86
CA MET A 1 -29.81 8.96 33.46
C MET A 1 -29.83 9.25 31.96
N SER A 2 -30.32 8.27 31.17
CA SER A 2 -30.81 8.33 29.79
C SER A 2 -30.39 9.49 28.85
N MET A 3 -29.38 9.23 27.99
CA MET A 3 -29.24 9.92 26.68
C MET A 3 -29.30 8.93 25.49
N LEU A 4 -29.94 7.76 25.68
CA LEU A 4 -30.16 6.74 24.64
C LEU A 4 -31.43 6.97 23.79
N HIS A 5 -31.93 8.20 23.70
CA HIS A 5 -33.12 8.52 22.92
C HIS A 5 -32.88 9.71 22.00
N ARG A 6 -32.42 9.42 20.79
CA ARG A 6 -32.79 10.10 19.53
C ARG A 6 -32.10 9.42 18.34
N LEU A 7 -32.33 8.11 18.15
CA LEU A 7 -32.20 7.56 16.80
C LEU A 7 -33.35 8.15 15.97
N PRO A 8 -33.08 8.80 14.82
CA PRO A 8 -34.14 9.35 14.00
C PRO A 8 -35.07 8.21 13.57
N LYS A 9 -36.38 8.34 13.87
CA LYS A 9 -37.41 7.42 13.37
C LYS A 9 -37.22 7.30 11.85
N ARG A 10 -36.75 6.14 11.38
CA ARG A 10 -36.66 5.83 9.94
C ARG A 10 -38.04 6.04 9.35
N ARG A 11 -38.21 7.09 8.53
CA ARG A 11 -39.40 7.29 7.70
C ARG A 11 -39.69 5.98 6.97
N GLN A 12 -40.91 5.45 7.11
CA GLN A 12 -41.32 4.26 6.38
C GLN A 12 -41.25 4.55 4.89
N GLU A 13 -40.25 3.99 4.20
CA GLU A 13 -40.14 4.10 2.75
C GLU A 13 -41.33 3.39 2.09
N PRO A 14 -41.96 3.99 1.06
CA PRO A 14 -43.00 3.33 0.28
C PRO A 14 -42.54 1.96 -0.24
N LYS A 15 -43.40 0.94 -0.19
CA LYS A 15 -43.07 -0.45 -0.60
C LYS A 15 -42.39 -0.52 -1.98
N ILE A 16 -42.84 0.31 -2.93
CA ILE A 16 -42.29 0.38 -4.30
C ILE A 16 -40.83 0.86 -4.31
N LYS A 17 -40.48 1.90 -3.54
CA LYS A 17 -39.09 2.39 -3.42
C LYS A 17 -38.18 1.39 -2.72
N ARG A 18 -38.71 0.62 -1.76
CA ARG A 18 -37.96 -0.44 -1.09
C ARG A 18 -37.66 -1.59 -2.05
N LEU A 19 -38.65 -2.02 -2.83
CA LEU A 19 -38.49 -3.09 -3.82
C LEU A 19 -37.52 -2.69 -4.94
N SER A 20 -37.67 -1.48 -5.51
CA SER A 20 -36.76 -1.00 -6.57
C SER A 20 -35.31 -0.94 -6.09
N ARG A 21 -35.06 -0.49 -4.85
CA ARG A 21 -33.73 -0.51 -4.25
C ARG A 21 -33.17 -1.92 -4.09
N ILE A 22 -34.00 -2.90 -3.71
CA ILE A 22 -33.58 -4.30 -3.56
C ILE A 22 -33.18 -4.87 -4.91
N TYR A 23 -34.00 -4.70 -5.95
CA TYR A 23 -33.69 -5.18 -7.30
C TYR A 23 -32.44 -4.51 -7.86
N TYR A 24 -32.31 -3.18 -7.73
CA TYR A 24 -31.15 -2.44 -8.16
C TYR A 24 -29.85 -2.86 -7.45
N ASN A 25 -29.91 -3.21 -6.17
CA ASN A 25 -28.76 -3.70 -5.42
C ASN A 25 -28.38 -5.15 -5.75
N ARG A 26 -29.35 -5.96 -6.18
CA ARG A 26 -29.09 -7.33 -6.64
C ARG A 26 -28.57 -7.39 -8.07
N MET A 27 -29.04 -6.49 -8.94
CA MET A 27 -28.56 -6.36 -10.32
C MET A 27 -27.16 -5.73 -10.40
N PHE A 28 -26.88 -4.73 -9.56
CA PHE A 28 -25.58 -4.06 -9.51
C PHE A 28 -24.99 -4.11 -8.08
N PRO A 29 -24.47 -5.27 -7.64
CA PRO A 29 -23.95 -5.45 -6.29
C PRO A 29 -22.67 -4.66 -6.07
N LYS A 30 -22.65 -3.83 -5.03
CA LYS A 30 -21.50 -2.97 -4.66
C LYS A 30 -20.36 -3.69 -3.94
N ASN A 31 -20.62 -4.91 -3.45
CA ASN A 31 -19.71 -5.73 -2.65
C ASN A 31 -19.08 -6.88 -3.46
N GLN A 32 -19.37 -6.98 -4.75
CA GLN A 32 -18.80 -7.98 -5.64
C GLN A 32 -17.81 -7.33 -6.60
N ASP A 33 -16.97 -8.16 -7.20
CA ASP A 33 -16.04 -7.75 -8.23
C ASP A 33 -16.78 -7.26 -9.48
N ALA A 34 -16.41 -6.08 -9.98
CA ALA A 34 -17.10 -5.42 -11.08
C ALA A 34 -16.95 -6.18 -12.40
N LEU A 35 -15.79 -6.81 -12.61
CA LEU A 35 -15.51 -7.58 -13.81
C LEU A 35 -16.38 -8.84 -13.85
N ARG A 36 -16.51 -9.55 -12.72
CA ARG A 36 -17.39 -10.73 -12.60
C ARG A 36 -18.86 -10.41 -12.86
N VAL A 37 -19.35 -9.26 -12.38
CA VAL A 37 -20.73 -8.81 -12.66
C VAL A 37 -20.89 -8.45 -14.14
N ALA A 38 -19.92 -7.77 -14.73
CA ALA A 38 -19.95 -7.42 -16.14
C ALA A 38 -19.96 -8.68 -17.04
N PHE A 39 -19.16 -9.70 -16.72
CA PHE A 39 -19.17 -10.98 -17.43
C PHE A 39 -20.50 -11.74 -17.32
N SER A 40 -21.17 -11.72 -16.16
CA SER A 40 -22.48 -12.35 -16.07
C SER A 40 -23.53 -11.59 -16.88
N VAL A 41 -23.46 -10.25 -16.90
CA VAL A 41 -24.33 -9.42 -17.74
C VAL A 41 -24.09 -9.70 -19.23
N PHE A 42 -22.82 -9.76 -19.67
CA PHE A 42 -22.43 -10.13 -21.03
C PHE A 42 -23.06 -11.47 -21.43
N ALA A 43 -22.86 -12.51 -20.60
CA ALA A 43 -23.36 -13.84 -20.87
C ALA A 43 -24.88 -13.86 -20.98
N GLY A 44 -25.58 -13.17 -20.07
CA GLY A 44 -27.04 -13.07 -20.12
C GLY A 44 -27.54 -12.39 -21.39
N VAL A 45 -26.94 -11.27 -21.80
CA VAL A 45 -27.31 -10.57 -23.05
C VAL A 45 -27.01 -11.43 -24.27
N PHE A 46 -25.83 -12.04 -24.32
CA PHE A 46 -25.42 -12.89 -25.43
C PHE A 46 -26.38 -14.08 -25.60
N ILE A 47 -26.64 -14.82 -24.51
CA ILE A 47 -27.53 -15.98 -24.52
C ILE A 47 -28.98 -15.57 -24.81
N GLY A 48 -29.41 -14.41 -24.31
CA GLY A 48 -30.75 -13.87 -24.55
C GLY A 48 -30.99 -13.53 -26.02
N ILE A 49 -30.03 -12.90 -26.69
CA ILE A 49 -30.13 -12.54 -28.11
C ILE A 49 -29.99 -13.77 -29.02
N TRP A 50 -29.21 -14.76 -28.61
CA TRP A 50 -29.05 -16.01 -29.36
C TRP A 50 -30.38 -16.78 -29.43
N PRO A 51 -30.67 -17.53 -30.53
CA PRO A 51 -31.90 -18.32 -30.68
C PRO A 51 -32.02 -19.52 -29.72
N THR A 52 -32.08 -19.26 -28.41
CA THR A 52 -32.17 -20.24 -27.31
C THR A 52 -33.59 -20.39 -26.78
N ILE A 53 -34.58 -20.34 -27.67
CA ILE A 53 -36.01 -20.17 -27.35
C ILE A 53 -36.46 -21.08 -26.20
N GLY A 54 -36.94 -20.47 -25.13
CA GLY A 54 -37.48 -21.16 -23.94
C GLY A 54 -36.43 -21.66 -22.93
N VAL A 55 -35.14 -21.64 -23.25
CA VAL A 55 -34.06 -22.16 -22.38
C VAL A 55 -32.99 -21.12 -22.02
N ALA A 56 -33.07 -19.88 -22.52
CA ALA A 56 -32.11 -18.81 -22.26
C ALA A 56 -31.77 -18.60 -20.77
N ILE A 57 -32.77 -18.61 -19.90
CA ILE A 57 -32.58 -18.45 -18.44
C ILE A 57 -31.78 -19.62 -17.86
N ILE A 58 -32.11 -20.86 -18.27
CA ILE A 58 -31.44 -22.08 -17.80
C ILE A 58 -29.98 -22.07 -18.23
N LEU A 59 -29.72 -21.75 -19.51
CA LEU A 59 -28.37 -21.63 -20.05
C LEU A 59 -27.57 -20.53 -19.37
N THR A 60 -28.19 -19.37 -19.09
CA THR A 60 -27.54 -18.26 -18.38
C THR A 60 -27.17 -18.65 -16.95
N VAL A 61 -28.06 -19.35 -16.23
CA VAL A 61 -27.78 -19.85 -14.87
C VAL A 61 -26.67 -20.90 -14.89
N ALA A 62 -26.71 -21.84 -15.85
CA ALA A 62 -25.69 -22.87 -16.01
C ALA A 62 -24.32 -22.27 -16.33
N PHE A 63 -24.25 -21.30 -17.24
CA PHE A 63 -23.04 -20.56 -17.57
C PHE A 63 -22.50 -19.82 -16.33
N CYS A 64 -23.36 -19.09 -15.62
CA CYS A 64 -22.94 -18.39 -14.39
C CYS A 64 -22.46 -19.37 -13.32
N ALA A 65 -23.07 -20.56 -13.19
CA ALA A 65 -22.62 -21.57 -12.24
C ALA A 65 -21.25 -22.15 -12.62
N LEU A 66 -21.06 -22.50 -13.89
CA LEU A 66 -19.81 -23.07 -14.42
C LEU A 66 -18.61 -22.13 -14.18
N PHE A 67 -18.79 -20.83 -14.42
CA PHE A 67 -17.74 -19.82 -14.26
C PHE A 67 -17.74 -19.11 -12.90
N ARG A 68 -18.54 -19.59 -11.93
CA ARG A 68 -18.67 -19.01 -10.58
C ARG A 68 -19.01 -17.50 -10.62
N LEU A 69 -19.85 -17.09 -11.56
CA LEU A 69 -20.30 -15.71 -11.77
C LEU A 69 -21.62 -15.41 -11.02
N PRO A 70 -21.92 -14.12 -10.76
CA PRO A 70 -23.18 -13.71 -10.15
C PRO A 70 -24.38 -14.01 -11.06
N LYS A 71 -25.30 -14.88 -10.59
CA LYS A 71 -26.45 -15.35 -11.37
C LYS A 71 -27.50 -14.28 -11.63
N VAL A 72 -27.80 -13.44 -10.64
CA VAL A 72 -28.90 -12.46 -10.74
C VAL A 72 -28.65 -11.41 -11.83
N PRO A 73 -27.46 -10.77 -11.94
CA PRO A 73 -27.22 -9.83 -13.03
C PRO A 73 -27.33 -10.47 -14.41
N GLY A 74 -26.84 -11.71 -14.59
CA GLY A 74 -26.96 -12.43 -15.86
C GLY A 74 -28.40 -12.80 -16.21
N VAL A 75 -29.17 -13.33 -15.27
CA VAL A 75 -30.58 -13.67 -15.50
C VAL A 75 -31.41 -12.41 -15.80
N VAL A 76 -31.15 -11.29 -15.13
CA VAL A 76 -31.86 -10.05 -15.42
C VAL A 76 -31.48 -9.51 -16.80
N SER A 77 -30.21 -9.59 -17.20
CA SER A 77 -29.77 -9.09 -18.50
C SER A 77 -30.24 -9.94 -19.67
N SER A 78 -30.53 -11.24 -19.48
CA SER A 78 -31.09 -12.08 -20.54
C SER A 78 -32.49 -11.65 -21.00
N PHE A 79 -33.23 -10.89 -20.19
CA PHE A 79 -34.51 -10.30 -20.59
C PHE A 79 -34.40 -9.12 -21.56
N VAL A 80 -33.17 -8.73 -21.95
CA VAL A 80 -32.97 -7.75 -23.03
C VAL A 80 -33.64 -8.20 -24.33
N ALA A 81 -33.70 -9.52 -24.56
CA ALA A 81 -34.42 -10.14 -25.66
C ALA A 81 -35.81 -10.60 -25.19
N ASN A 82 -36.76 -9.69 -25.28
CA ASN A 82 -38.19 -9.99 -25.23
C ASN A 82 -38.75 -10.10 -26.66
N PRO A 83 -39.97 -10.64 -26.88
CA PRO A 83 -40.51 -10.86 -28.23
C PRO A 83 -40.44 -9.63 -29.14
N PHE A 84 -40.69 -8.43 -28.60
CA PHE A 84 -40.62 -7.18 -29.35
C PHE A 84 -39.18 -6.85 -29.80
N THR A 85 -38.22 -6.89 -28.88
CA THR A 85 -36.80 -6.63 -29.21
C THR A 85 -36.14 -7.76 -30.01
N GLN A 86 -36.60 -9.00 -29.83
CA GLN A 86 -36.01 -10.16 -30.47
C GLN A 86 -36.40 -10.21 -31.94
N PHE A 87 -37.70 -10.17 -32.24
CA PHE A 87 -38.21 -10.22 -33.61
C PHE A 87 -38.23 -8.84 -34.29
N GLY A 88 -38.36 -7.76 -33.53
CA GLY A 88 -38.39 -6.40 -34.10
C GLY A 88 -37.03 -5.72 -34.26
N LEU A 89 -35.96 -6.23 -33.62
CA LEU A 89 -34.63 -5.60 -33.68
C LEU A 89 -33.51 -6.61 -33.90
N PHE A 90 -33.30 -7.54 -32.98
CA PHE A 90 -32.10 -8.38 -32.99
C PHE A 90 -32.07 -9.36 -34.16
N TYR A 91 -33.17 -10.05 -34.43
CA TYR A 91 -33.24 -11.04 -35.51
C TYR A 91 -33.20 -10.41 -36.91
N PRO A 92 -33.95 -9.32 -37.20
CA PRO A 92 -33.81 -8.62 -38.47
C PRO A 92 -32.41 -8.06 -38.68
N ALA A 93 -31.81 -7.45 -37.65
CA ALA A 93 -30.45 -6.92 -37.74
C ALA A 93 -29.42 -8.05 -37.97
N GLY A 94 -29.55 -9.15 -37.23
CA GLY A 94 -28.70 -10.32 -37.38
C GLY A 94 -28.82 -10.92 -38.78
N TYR A 95 -30.04 -11.13 -39.27
CA TYR A 95 -30.27 -11.65 -40.62
C TYR A 95 -29.70 -10.72 -41.70
N TYR A 96 -29.94 -9.41 -41.60
CA TYR A 96 -29.40 -8.43 -42.54
C TYR A 96 -27.86 -8.46 -42.58
N ILE A 97 -27.20 -8.39 -41.41
CA ILE A 97 -25.73 -8.46 -41.31
C ILE A 97 -25.21 -9.78 -41.90
N GLY A 98 -25.89 -10.88 -41.59
CA GLY A 98 -25.58 -12.20 -42.11
C GLY A 98 -25.60 -12.27 -43.63
N CYS A 99 -26.67 -11.76 -44.25
CA CYS A 99 -26.84 -11.77 -45.69
C CYS A 99 -25.83 -10.87 -46.41
N GLN A 100 -25.33 -9.81 -45.78
CA GLN A 100 -24.22 -9.00 -46.32
C GLN A 100 -22.88 -9.75 -46.30
N ILE A 101 -22.72 -10.78 -45.46
CA ILE A 101 -21.48 -11.56 -45.34
C ILE A 101 -21.52 -12.80 -46.23
N ILE A 102 -22.66 -13.49 -46.26
CA ILE A 102 -22.82 -14.78 -46.94
C ILE A 102 -23.35 -14.64 -48.36
N GLU A 103 -24.03 -13.54 -48.69
CA GLU A 103 -24.66 -13.28 -49.99
C GLU A 103 -25.54 -14.46 -50.50
N PRO A 104 -26.52 -14.93 -49.70
CA PRO A 104 -27.31 -16.11 -50.03
C PRO A 104 -28.27 -15.89 -51.22
N ASP A 105 -28.52 -16.96 -51.98
CA ASP A 105 -29.43 -16.96 -53.14
C ASP A 105 -30.87 -16.54 -52.79
N LYS A 106 -31.62 -15.98 -53.73
CA LYS A 106 -33.00 -15.53 -53.46
C LYS A 106 -33.93 -16.71 -53.14
N ILE A 107 -34.64 -16.59 -52.03
CA ILE A 107 -35.71 -17.52 -51.61
C ILE A 107 -37.10 -16.96 -51.95
N HIS A 108 -38.09 -17.85 -52.07
CA HIS A 108 -39.47 -17.50 -52.44
C HIS A 108 -40.40 -17.24 -51.24
N PHE A 109 -39.88 -17.32 -50.01
CA PHE A 109 -40.62 -17.13 -48.77
C PHE A 109 -39.89 -16.15 -47.83
N ASP A 110 -40.59 -15.62 -46.83
CA ASP A 110 -40.00 -14.73 -45.84
C ASP A 110 -39.34 -15.52 -44.71
N PHE A 111 -38.00 -15.53 -44.70
CA PHE A 111 -37.20 -16.21 -43.67
C PHE A 111 -37.50 -15.70 -42.25
N LEU A 112 -37.72 -14.39 -42.07
CA LEU A 112 -37.97 -13.82 -40.74
C LEU A 112 -39.37 -14.16 -40.25
N SER A 113 -40.37 -14.19 -41.15
CA SER A 113 -41.73 -14.61 -40.80
C SER A 113 -41.79 -16.09 -40.38
N GLU A 114 -41.03 -16.97 -41.03
CA GLU A 114 -40.86 -18.37 -40.59
C GLU A 114 -40.20 -18.45 -39.20
N MET A 115 -39.22 -17.59 -38.92
CA MET A 115 -38.55 -17.51 -37.62
C MET A 115 -39.46 -16.93 -36.51
N GLU A 116 -40.42 -16.06 -36.83
CA GLU A 116 -41.42 -15.55 -35.88
C GLU A 116 -42.37 -16.66 -35.39
N GLY A 117 -42.60 -17.68 -36.21
CA GLY A 117 -43.35 -18.87 -35.83
C GLY A 117 -42.61 -19.82 -34.86
N LEU A 118 -41.34 -19.53 -34.52
CA LEU A 118 -40.49 -20.40 -33.73
C LEU A 118 -40.89 -20.37 -32.24
N SER A 119 -41.30 -21.52 -31.74
CA SER A 119 -41.66 -21.76 -30.36
C SER A 119 -40.93 -23.00 -29.84
N PHE A 120 -40.96 -23.20 -28.52
CA PHE A 120 -40.39 -24.41 -27.92
C PHE A 120 -41.03 -25.71 -28.47
N LYS A 121 -42.28 -25.67 -28.95
CA LYS A 121 -43.01 -26.86 -29.42
C LYS A 121 -42.66 -27.27 -30.86
N ASN A 122 -42.20 -26.33 -31.69
CA ASN A 122 -41.98 -26.54 -33.13
C ASN A 122 -40.56 -26.17 -33.59
N CYS A 123 -39.66 -25.77 -32.69
CA CYS A 123 -38.31 -25.31 -33.02
C CYS A 123 -37.52 -26.31 -33.88
N VAL A 124 -37.57 -27.60 -33.57
CA VAL A 124 -36.87 -28.65 -34.34
C VAL A 124 -37.40 -28.72 -35.76
N THR A 125 -38.72 -28.68 -35.93
CA THR A 125 -39.37 -28.75 -37.24
C THR A 125 -39.07 -27.52 -38.08
N VAL A 126 -39.18 -26.31 -37.50
CA VAL A 126 -38.91 -25.04 -38.20
C VAL A 126 -37.45 -24.96 -38.62
N ILE A 127 -36.51 -25.25 -37.70
CA ILE A 127 -35.07 -25.24 -38.02
C ILE A 127 -34.73 -26.28 -39.08
N LYS A 128 -35.31 -27.49 -39.01
CA LYS A 128 -35.08 -28.53 -40.03
C LYS A 128 -35.60 -28.12 -41.40
N ASN A 129 -36.77 -27.48 -41.46
CA ASN A 129 -37.33 -26.96 -42.70
C ASN A 129 -36.47 -25.84 -43.28
N LEU A 130 -36.01 -24.90 -42.44
CA LEU A 130 -35.11 -23.82 -42.87
C LEU A 130 -33.75 -24.36 -43.34
N ALA A 131 -33.19 -25.35 -42.65
CA ALA A 131 -31.93 -25.99 -43.04
C ALA A 131 -32.03 -26.74 -44.37
N HIS A 132 -33.20 -27.30 -44.69
CA HIS A 132 -33.43 -27.99 -45.96
C HIS A 132 -33.74 -27.02 -47.12
N ASN A 133 -34.58 -26.01 -46.86
CA ASN A 133 -35.12 -25.14 -47.91
C ASN A 133 -34.31 -23.85 -48.12
N ALA A 134 -33.51 -23.43 -47.14
CA ALA A 134 -32.72 -22.21 -47.19
C ALA A 134 -31.46 -22.30 -46.28
N PRO A 135 -30.55 -23.28 -46.53
CA PRO A 135 -29.38 -23.51 -45.69
C PRO A 135 -28.47 -22.27 -45.58
N ASP A 136 -28.24 -21.57 -46.68
CA ASP A 136 -27.34 -20.41 -46.72
C ASP A 136 -27.92 -19.22 -45.94
N HIS A 137 -29.25 -19.05 -45.95
CA HIS A 137 -29.94 -18.06 -45.13
C HIS A 137 -29.91 -18.39 -43.64
N LEU A 138 -29.99 -19.67 -43.29
CA LEU A 138 -29.85 -20.11 -41.90
C LEU A 138 -28.41 -19.87 -41.39
N ILE A 139 -27.40 -20.13 -42.21
CA ILE A 139 -25.99 -19.84 -41.91
C ILE A 139 -25.78 -18.33 -41.77
N ALA A 140 -26.28 -17.54 -42.73
CA ALA A 140 -26.26 -16.08 -42.69
C ALA A 140 -26.86 -15.56 -41.37
N PHE A 141 -28.07 -16.01 -41.03
CA PHE A 141 -28.74 -15.64 -39.78
C PHE A 141 -27.90 -15.97 -38.55
N LEU A 142 -27.34 -17.17 -38.46
CA LEU A 142 -26.52 -17.59 -37.31
C LEU A 142 -25.25 -16.73 -37.17
N ILE A 143 -24.56 -16.44 -38.27
CA ILE A 143 -23.37 -15.57 -38.25
C ILE A 143 -23.75 -14.16 -37.79
N GLY A 144 -24.77 -13.57 -38.40
CA GLY A 144 -25.15 -12.21 -38.08
C GLY A 144 -25.75 -12.06 -36.67
N ILE A 145 -26.55 -13.02 -36.20
CA ILE A 145 -27.07 -12.98 -34.82
C ILE A 145 -25.96 -13.18 -33.78
N THR A 146 -24.90 -13.93 -34.11
CA THR A 146 -23.70 -14.03 -33.28
C THR A 146 -23.03 -12.68 -33.11
N ILE A 147 -22.86 -11.94 -34.21
CA ILE A 147 -22.24 -10.62 -34.20
C ILE A 147 -23.10 -9.65 -33.39
N VAL A 148 -24.42 -9.63 -33.60
CA VAL A 148 -25.35 -8.79 -32.84
C VAL A 148 -25.31 -9.13 -31.34
N ALA A 149 -25.31 -10.42 -30.98
CA ALA A 149 -25.23 -10.88 -29.59
C ALA A 149 -23.90 -10.49 -28.93
N ALA A 150 -22.77 -10.61 -29.66
CA ALA A 150 -21.45 -10.22 -29.16
C ALA A 150 -21.35 -8.71 -28.94
N ILE A 151 -21.80 -7.90 -29.90
CA ILE A 151 -21.78 -6.44 -29.79
C ILE A 151 -22.69 -5.98 -28.65
N GLY A 152 -23.92 -6.49 -28.60
CA GLY A 152 -24.86 -6.21 -27.50
C GLY A 152 -24.27 -6.62 -26.14
N GLY A 153 -23.66 -7.79 -26.06
CA GLY A 153 -22.94 -8.27 -24.88
C GLY A 153 -21.86 -7.30 -24.44
N ILE A 154 -20.98 -6.85 -25.34
CA ILE A 154 -19.88 -5.92 -25.04
C ILE A 154 -20.41 -4.57 -24.53
N ILE A 155 -21.45 -4.02 -25.16
CA ILE A 155 -22.06 -2.74 -24.75
C ILE A 155 -22.58 -2.84 -23.31
N PHE A 156 -23.35 -3.89 -23.00
CA PHE A 156 -23.89 -4.10 -21.66
C PHE A 156 -22.84 -4.50 -20.63
N PHE A 157 -21.76 -5.18 -21.05
CA PHE A 157 -20.59 -5.44 -20.24
C PHE A 157 -19.95 -4.13 -19.77
N ILE A 158 -19.64 -3.22 -20.70
CA ILE A 158 -19.00 -1.93 -20.40
C ILE A 158 -19.91 -1.13 -19.46
N LEU A 159 -21.21 -1.08 -19.75
CA LEU A 159 -22.18 -0.37 -18.91
C LEU A 159 -22.22 -0.93 -17.48
N ALA A 160 -22.31 -2.25 -17.32
CA ALA A 160 -22.32 -2.91 -16.02
C ALA A 160 -21.01 -2.69 -15.26
N TYR A 161 -19.87 -2.79 -15.94
CA TYR A 161 -18.55 -2.54 -15.36
C TYR A 161 -18.45 -1.11 -14.82
N VAL A 162 -18.84 -0.10 -15.61
CA VAL A 162 -18.80 1.31 -15.20
C VAL A 162 -19.72 1.56 -14.00
N ILE A 163 -20.96 1.06 -14.04
CA ILE A 163 -21.93 1.24 -12.95
C ILE A 163 -21.42 0.59 -11.65
N VAL A 164 -21.00 -0.67 -11.70
CA VAL A 164 -20.56 -1.39 -10.51
C VAL A 164 -19.26 -0.82 -9.96
N SER A 165 -18.29 -0.49 -10.83
CA SER A 165 -17.03 0.15 -10.44
C SER A 165 -17.27 1.48 -9.74
N HIS A 166 -18.13 2.34 -10.29
CA HIS A 166 -18.49 3.62 -9.67
C HIS A 166 -19.18 3.44 -8.31
N ARG A 167 -20.10 2.47 -8.21
CA ARG A 167 -20.80 2.17 -6.94
C ARG A 167 -19.88 1.58 -5.89
N ARG A 168 -18.94 0.72 -6.28
CA ARG A 168 -17.91 0.15 -5.40
C ARG A 168 -17.00 1.25 -4.87
N LYS A 169 -16.49 2.14 -5.74
CA LYS A 169 -15.70 3.32 -5.34
C LYS A 169 -16.43 4.18 -4.31
N LYS A 170 -17.70 4.54 -4.56
CA LYS A 170 -18.51 5.33 -3.60
C LYS A 170 -18.77 4.59 -2.28
N TRP A 171 -18.96 3.27 -2.32
CA TRP A 171 -19.19 2.47 -1.12
C TRP A 171 -17.92 2.38 -0.26
N ILE A 172 -16.76 2.16 -0.89
CA ILE A 172 -15.46 2.17 -0.23
C ILE A 172 -15.21 3.56 0.37
N ALA A 173 -15.33 4.63 -0.42
CA ALA A 173 -15.14 6.00 0.05
C ALA A 173 -16.02 6.35 1.26
N LYS A 174 -17.29 5.91 1.26
CA LYS A 174 -18.19 6.12 2.40
C LYS A 174 -17.79 5.30 3.63
N LYS A 175 -17.27 4.09 3.46
CA LYS A 175 -16.79 3.26 4.57
C LYS A 175 -15.49 3.81 5.16
N THR A 176 -14.56 4.23 4.29
CA THR A 176 -13.32 4.91 4.68
C THR A 176 -13.61 6.24 5.39
N GLY A 177 -14.55 7.04 4.88
CA GLY A 177 -14.97 8.28 5.54
C GLY A 177 -15.67 8.07 6.88
N PHE A 178 -16.41 6.97 7.06
CA PHE A 178 -16.98 6.62 8.36
C PHE A 178 -15.91 6.22 9.37
N ILE A 179 -14.90 5.45 8.95
CA ILE A 179 -13.73 5.12 9.78
C ILE A 179 -12.93 6.39 10.10
N HIS A 180 -12.73 7.27 9.13
CA HIS A 180 -12.02 8.54 9.34
C HIS A 180 -12.77 9.46 10.32
N ASN A 181 -14.09 9.51 10.25
CA ASN A 181 -14.91 10.26 11.21
C ASN A 181 -14.93 9.62 12.59
N LEU A 182 -14.93 8.29 12.69
CA LEU A 182 -14.76 7.58 13.97
C LEU A 182 -13.40 7.89 14.58
N ILE A 183 -12.33 7.85 13.78
CA ILE A 183 -10.98 8.22 14.23
C ILE A 183 -10.93 9.70 14.64
N ALA A 184 -11.59 10.60 13.91
CA ALA A 184 -11.62 12.03 14.27
C ALA A 184 -12.46 12.32 15.52
N GLU A 185 -13.60 11.64 15.70
CA GLU A 185 -14.40 11.72 16.93
C GLU A 185 -13.64 11.12 18.12
N ASP A 186 -12.97 9.98 17.93
CA ASP A 186 -12.07 9.38 18.92
C ASP A 186 -10.89 10.31 19.22
N GLU A 187 -10.25 10.96 18.23
CA GLU A 187 -9.16 11.92 18.46
C GLU A 187 -9.60 13.12 19.33
N VAL A 188 -10.83 13.60 19.17
CA VAL A 188 -11.40 14.66 20.01
C VAL A 188 -11.65 14.14 21.42
N LEU A 189 -12.29 12.98 21.56
CA LEU A 189 -12.55 12.33 22.85
C LEU A 189 -11.25 11.97 23.60
N ILE A 190 -10.22 11.54 22.87
CA ILE A 190 -8.88 11.23 23.38
C ILE A 190 -8.20 12.51 23.84
N LYS A 191 -8.22 13.60 23.05
CA LYS A 191 -7.68 14.91 23.47
C LYS A 191 -8.38 15.44 24.72
N GLU A 192 -9.68 15.23 24.86
CA GLU A 192 -10.44 15.58 26.06
C GLU A 192 -10.12 14.67 27.25
N ALA A 193 -9.99 13.36 27.04
CA ALA A 193 -9.68 12.37 28.07
C ALA A 193 -8.23 12.47 28.61
N HIS A 194 -7.30 12.96 27.79
CA HIS A 194 -5.90 13.15 28.15
C HIS A 194 -5.58 14.58 28.61
N LYS A 195 -6.57 15.46 28.69
CA LYS A 195 -6.38 16.84 29.17
C LYS A 195 -5.91 16.82 30.62
N GLY A 196 -4.62 17.10 30.84
CA GLY A 196 -3.98 17.16 32.15
C GLY A 196 -3.22 15.89 32.58
N LYS A 197 -3.21 14.81 31.78
CA LYS A 197 -2.31 13.67 31.98
C LYS A 197 -1.01 13.93 31.20
N LYS A 198 0.15 13.71 31.84
CA LYS A 198 1.42 13.69 31.10
C LYS A 198 1.43 12.44 30.20
N PRO A 199 1.69 12.57 28.90
CA PRO A 199 1.88 11.40 28.04
C PRO A 199 3.09 10.61 28.56
N MET A 200 3.00 9.29 28.49
CA MET A 200 4.05 8.38 28.94
C MET A 200 4.13 7.19 27.99
N MET A 201 5.34 6.79 27.63
CA MET A 201 5.56 5.66 26.72
C MET A 201 5.58 4.35 27.51
N HIS A 202 4.70 3.43 27.15
CA HIS A 202 4.73 2.07 27.67
C HIS A 202 5.43 1.14 26.68
N ILE A 203 6.23 0.21 27.21
CA ILE A 203 6.90 -0.83 26.44
C ILE A 203 6.64 -2.20 27.07
N TYR A 204 6.57 -3.21 26.21
CA TYR A 204 6.22 -4.57 26.59
C TYR A 204 7.28 -5.56 26.09
N PRO A 205 7.73 -6.48 26.96
CA PRO A 205 8.48 -7.64 26.52
C PRO A 205 7.56 -8.57 25.73
N PHE A 206 8.14 -9.45 24.91
CA PHE A 206 7.37 -10.40 24.11
C PHE A 206 8.19 -11.66 23.81
N LYS A 207 7.50 -12.75 23.47
CA LYS A 207 8.12 -14.00 23.00
C LYS A 207 8.47 -13.88 21.53
N ALA A 208 9.69 -13.46 21.21
CA ALA A 208 10.07 -13.31 19.82
C ALA A 208 10.06 -14.66 19.11
N LEU A 209 9.46 -14.70 17.93
CA LEU A 209 9.73 -15.73 16.95
C LEU A 209 11.03 -15.34 16.22
N ARG A 210 12.08 -16.14 16.40
CA ARG A 210 13.44 -15.78 15.95
C ARG A 210 14.27 -17.00 15.53
N PRO A 211 15.38 -16.82 14.78
CA PRO A 211 16.28 -17.91 14.40
C PRO A 211 16.71 -18.79 15.58
N VAL A 212 16.64 -20.11 15.40
CA VAL A 212 17.09 -21.08 16.42
C VAL A 212 18.61 -21.21 16.41
N ASP A 213 19.19 -21.32 15.22
CA ASP A 213 20.64 -21.38 15.03
C ASP A 213 21.18 -19.96 14.75
N PRO A 214 22.04 -19.40 15.62
CA PRO A 214 22.71 -18.13 15.38
C PRO A 214 23.49 -18.06 14.06
N ALA A 215 24.04 -19.18 13.58
CA ALA A 215 24.80 -19.21 12.33
C ALA A 215 23.92 -18.94 11.10
N GLU A 216 22.64 -19.32 11.16
CA GLU A 216 21.67 -19.11 10.08
C GLU A 216 20.96 -17.74 10.15
N ALA A 217 21.13 -16.99 11.24
CA ALA A 217 20.48 -15.68 11.41
C ALA A 217 20.80 -14.71 10.26
N LYS A 218 22.04 -14.75 9.73
CA LYS A 218 22.45 -13.96 8.56
C LYS A 218 21.64 -14.30 7.31
N ASN A 219 21.41 -15.59 7.04
CA ASN A 219 20.73 -16.10 5.85
C ASN A 219 19.20 -15.98 5.94
N ILE A 220 18.67 -16.05 7.16
CA ILE A 220 17.25 -15.85 7.43
C ILE A 220 16.91 -14.35 7.32
N SER A 221 17.71 -13.48 7.93
CA SER A 221 17.41 -12.05 7.97
C SER A 221 17.27 -11.43 6.57
N ALA A 222 16.36 -10.47 6.44
CA ALA A 222 16.06 -9.83 5.16
C ALA A 222 16.07 -8.30 5.29
N LEU A 223 16.33 -7.61 4.18
CA LEU A 223 16.04 -6.18 4.09
C LEU A 223 14.52 -5.95 4.13
N PRO A 224 14.06 -4.77 4.57
CA PRO A 224 12.63 -4.50 4.67
C PRO A 224 11.96 -4.45 3.31
N TYR A 225 10.69 -4.85 3.26
CA TYR A 225 9.93 -5.06 2.03
C TYR A 225 9.90 -3.88 1.04
N ASP A 226 10.11 -2.64 1.50
CA ASP A 226 9.92 -1.41 0.73
C ASP A 226 11.21 -0.87 0.09
N VAL A 227 12.34 -1.59 0.23
CA VAL A 227 13.63 -1.20 -0.37
C VAL A 227 13.95 -1.92 -1.67
N MET A 228 13.12 -2.90 -2.07
CA MET A 228 13.30 -3.66 -3.31
C MET A 228 12.01 -3.85 -4.09
N ASN A 229 12.16 -4.19 -5.37
CA ASN A 229 11.09 -4.71 -6.21
C ASN A 229 11.07 -6.25 -6.24
N ARG A 230 10.11 -6.84 -6.97
CA ARG A 230 9.93 -8.30 -7.02
C ARG A 230 11.12 -9.03 -7.65
N ALA A 231 11.72 -8.48 -8.71
CA ALA A 231 12.85 -9.11 -9.39
C ALA A 231 14.10 -9.09 -8.50
N GLU A 232 14.37 -7.96 -7.85
CA GLU A 232 15.44 -7.84 -6.85
C GLU A 232 15.22 -8.80 -5.67
N ALA A 233 13.97 -8.92 -5.18
CA ALA A 233 13.65 -9.87 -4.11
C ALA A 233 13.90 -11.34 -4.52
N LYS A 234 13.60 -11.72 -5.78
CA LYS A 234 13.89 -13.06 -6.32
C LYS A 234 15.39 -13.34 -6.35
N GLU A 235 16.18 -12.37 -6.82
CA GLU A 235 17.64 -12.46 -6.87
C GLU A 235 18.25 -12.57 -5.47
N MET A 236 17.83 -11.70 -4.55
CA MET A 236 18.31 -11.71 -3.15
C MET A 236 17.96 -12.99 -2.39
N ALA A 237 16.85 -13.65 -2.73
CA ALA A 237 16.43 -14.91 -2.10
C ALA A 237 17.00 -16.16 -2.79
N GLN A 238 17.77 -16.02 -3.87
CA GLN A 238 18.31 -17.14 -4.63
C GLN A 238 19.30 -17.95 -3.78
N GLY A 239 19.12 -19.28 -3.72
CA GLY A 239 19.97 -20.16 -2.91
C GLY A 239 19.72 -20.08 -1.40
N LEU A 240 18.82 -19.22 -0.93
CA LEU A 240 18.47 -19.05 0.48
C LEU A 240 17.05 -19.59 0.73
N PRO A 241 16.89 -20.88 1.08
CA PRO A 241 15.56 -21.52 1.23
C PRO A 241 14.75 -20.94 2.39
N HIS A 242 15.41 -20.37 3.40
CA HIS A 242 14.77 -19.80 4.60
C HIS A 242 14.94 -18.27 4.70
N SER A 243 15.27 -17.59 3.59
CA SER A 243 15.27 -16.13 3.58
C SER A 243 13.90 -15.59 3.94
N TYR A 244 13.85 -14.65 4.89
CA TYR A 244 12.62 -14.05 5.36
C TYR A 244 11.92 -13.18 4.29
N LEU A 245 12.59 -12.89 3.16
CA LEU A 245 11.94 -12.33 1.97
C LEU A 245 10.80 -13.22 1.46
N ARG A 246 10.86 -14.53 1.66
CA ARG A 246 9.77 -15.45 1.30
C ARG A 246 8.50 -15.20 2.13
N VAL A 247 8.63 -14.57 3.30
CA VAL A 247 7.51 -14.08 4.09
C VAL A 247 7.13 -12.67 3.64
N THR A 248 8.05 -11.70 3.74
CA THR A 248 7.73 -10.27 3.58
C THR A 248 7.47 -9.82 2.13
N ARG A 249 7.97 -10.59 1.16
CA ARG A 249 7.84 -10.44 -0.30
C ARG A 249 7.42 -11.77 -0.96
N SER A 250 6.44 -12.47 -0.37
CA SER A 250 5.99 -13.79 -0.82
C SER A 250 5.53 -13.86 -2.29
N GLU A 251 5.21 -12.72 -2.92
CA GLU A 251 4.93 -12.70 -4.36
C GLU A 251 6.16 -13.10 -5.20
N LEU A 252 7.38 -13.08 -4.64
CA LEU A 252 8.59 -13.55 -5.32
C LEU A 252 8.50 -15.04 -5.74
N GLU A 253 7.69 -15.85 -5.06
CA GLU A 253 7.51 -17.28 -5.36
C GLU A 253 6.29 -17.59 -6.24
N LEU A 254 5.47 -16.57 -6.52
CA LEU A 254 4.30 -16.71 -7.38
C LEU A 254 4.65 -16.42 -8.84
N ASP A 255 3.73 -16.77 -9.75
CA ASP A 255 3.82 -16.42 -11.17
C ASP A 255 3.80 -14.90 -11.37
N ASP A 256 4.61 -14.37 -12.31
CA ASP A 256 4.75 -12.93 -12.51
C ASP A 256 3.45 -12.22 -12.94
N SER A 257 2.46 -12.98 -13.45
CA SER A 257 1.11 -12.48 -13.74
C SER A 257 0.26 -12.21 -12.49
N VAL A 258 0.64 -12.73 -11.33
CA VAL A 258 -0.06 -12.49 -10.06
C VAL A 258 0.30 -11.10 -9.55
N ASP A 259 -0.73 -10.27 -9.35
CA ASP A 259 -0.60 -8.94 -8.76
C ASP A 259 -0.05 -9.04 -7.33
N ALA A 260 0.88 -8.14 -6.97
CA ALA A 260 1.54 -8.15 -5.66
C ALA A 260 0.56 -7.93 -4.49
N TYR A 261 -0.66 -7.44 -4.75
CA TYR A 261 -1.70 -7.25 -3.75
C TYR A 261 -2.83 -8.31 -3.83
N ASP A 262 -2.63 -9.40 -4.58
CA ASP A 262 -3.59 -10.51 -4.65
C ASP A 262 -3.70 -11.21 -3.27
N PRO A 263 -4.92 -11.59 -2.81
CA PRO A 263 -5.09 -12.38 -1.59
C PRO A 263 -4.16 -13.59 -1.44
N LYS A 264 -3.79 -14.24 -2.55
CA LYS A 264 -2.86 -15.38 -2.55
C LYS A 264 -1.47 -15.03 -2.03
N VAL A 265 -1.00 -13.80 -2.24
CA VAL A 265 0.31 -13.34 -1.75
C VAL A 265 0.36 -13.43 -0.23
N TYR A 266 -0.65 -12.90 0.46
CA TYR A 266 -0.70 -12.90 1.93
C TYR A 266 -0.94 -14.31 2.51
N ALA A 267 -1.73 -15.14 1.84
CA ALA A 267 -1.88 -16.55 2.20
C ALA A 267 -0.54 -17.30 2.08
N HIS A 268 0.20 -17.06 1.00
CA HIS A 268 1.51 -17.67 0.80
C HIS A 268 2.56 -17.17 1.79
N ALA A 269 2.51 -15.89 2.18
CA ALA A 269 3.35 -15.35 3.25
C ALA A 269 3.13 -16.10 4.57
N ARG A 270 1.87 -16.43 4.88
CA ARG A 270 1.51 -17.24 6.06
C ARG A 270 2.02 -18.67 5.95
N GLU A 271 1.82 -19.32 4.80
CA GLU A 271 2.34 -20.67 4.53
C GLU A 271 3.86 -20.73 4.74
N ASN A 272 4.60 -19.74 4.24
CA ASN A 272 6.04 -19.67 4.39
C ASN A 272 6.49 -19.44 5.84
N LEU A 273 5.79 -18.58 6.58
CA LEU A 273 6.08 -18.37 8.00
C LEU A 273 5.83 -19.65 8.80
N ASP A 274 4.67 -20.29 8.60
CA ASP A 274 4.32 -21.56 9.26
C ASP A 274 5.31 -22.67 8.90
N LYS A 275 5.79 -22.71 7.65
CA LYS A 275 6.80 -23.65 7.20
C LYS A 275 8.13 -23.43 7.91
N MET A 276 8.60 -22.19 8.05
CA MET A 276 9.85 -21.91 8.78
C MET A 276 9.77 -22.33 10.26
N ILE A 277 8.59 -22.22 10.88
CA ILE A 277 8.33 -22.72 12.23
C ILE A 277 8.34 -24.25 12.25
N ALA A 278 7.64 -24.89 11.31
CA ALA A 278 7.56 -26.35 11.22
C ALA A 278 8.92 -27.02 10.91
N ASP A 279 9.74 -26.36 10.09
CA ASP A 279 11.11 -26.78 9.78
C ASP A 279 12.06 -26.55 10.96
N GLY A 280 11.63 -25.89 12.04
CA GLY A 280 12.41 -25.64 13.25
C GLY A 280 13.51 -24.58 13.08
N VAL A 281 13.45 -23.79 12.02
CA VAL A 281 14.45 -22.78 11.67
C VAL A 281 14.27 -21.50 12.50
N ILE A 282 13.01 -21.19 12.81
CA ILE A 282 12.63 -20.12 13.74
C ILE A 282 11.72 -20.70 14.83
N ALA A 283 11.87 -20.24 16.06
CA ALA A 283 11.04 -20.67 17.19
C ALA A 283 10.77 -19.51 18.15
N HIS A 284 9.71 -19.66 18.95
CA HIS A 284 9.39 -18.70 20.00
C HIS A 284 10.37 -18.83 21.17
N ASP A 285 10.73 -17.69 21.74
CA ASP A 285 11.34 -17.66 23.06
C ASP A 285 10.41 -18.27 24.13
N LYS A 286 11.03 -18.83 25.17
CA LYS A 286 10.31 -19.55 26.24
C LYS A 286 9.48 -18.63 27.12
N LYS A 287 9.83 -17.34 27.17
CA LYS A 287 9.16 -16.31 27.97
C LYS A 287 9.28 -14.94 27.31
N ASP A 288 8.57 -13.97 27.88
CA ASP A 288 8.61 -12.60 27.39
C ASP A 288 9.96 -11.97 27.71
N CYS A 289 10.63 -11.46 26.68
CA CYS A 289 11.94 -10.82 26.79
C CYS A 289 11.94 -9.44 26.14
N LEU A 290 12.92 -8.62 26.52
CA LEU A 290 13.33 -7.46 25.72
C LEU A 290 14.59 -7.83 24.95
N TYR A 291 14.92 -7.10 23.89
CA TYR A 291 16.13 -7.37 23.11
C TYR A 291 16.87 -6.08 22.81
N ILE A 292 18.17 -6.16 22.59
CA ILE A 292 18.98 -5.04 22.11
C ILE A 292 19.38 -5.37 20.69
N TYR A 293 19.19 -4.43 19.77
CA TYR A 293 19.66 -4.54 18.40
C TYR A 293 20.68 -3.45 18.10
N ARG A 294 21.91 -3.86 17.75
CA ARG A 294 22.97 -2.98 17.28
C ARG A 294 23.11 -3.08 15.77
N GLN A 295 23.25 -1.93 15.12
CA GLN A 295 23.67 -1.83 13.72
C GLN A 295 25.00 -1.09 13.65
N THR A 296 25.92 -1.59 12.81
CA THR A 296 27.25 -0.99 12.59
C THR A 296 27.43 -0.63 11.12
N MET A 297 27.79 0.62 10.84
CA MET A 297 28.08 1.13 9.50
C MET A 297 29.25 2.10 9.55
N ASN A 298 30.30 1.85 8.76
CA ASN A 298 31.47 2.73 8.65
C ASN A 298 32.10 3.09 10.00
N GLY A 299 32.23 2.10 10.91
CA GLY A 299 32.77 2.28 12.25
C GLY A 299 31.85 3.00 13.25
N ARG A 300 30.65 3.43 12.82
CA ARG A 300 29.61 3.97 13.69
C ARG A 300 28.66 2.87 14.12
N GLU A 301 28.33 2.84 15.40
CA GLU A 301 27.32 1.96 15.98
C GLU A 301 26.05 2.74 16.34
N GLN A 302 24.91 2.07 16.28
CA GLN A 302 23.66 2.55 16.87
C GLN A 302 22.94 1.38 17.55
N TYR A 303 22.40 1.64 18.74
CA TYR A 303 21.78 0.63 19.61
C TYR A 303 20.31 0.97 19.83
N GLY A 304 19.43 0.00 19.63
CA GLY A 304 18.01 0.14 19.84
C GLY A 304 17.45 -0.94 20.75
N LEU A 305 16.47 -0.59 21.58
CA LEU A 305 15.71 -1.53 22.38
C LEU A 305 14.56 -2.10 21.55
N VAL A 306 14.53 -3.41 21.34
CA VAL A 306 13.44 -4.11 20.66
C VAL A 306 12.38 -4.51 21.69
N CYS A 307 11.16 -4.08 21.45
CA CYS A 307 10.01 -4.32 22.32
C CYS A 307 8.70 -4.21 21.53
N CYS A 308 7.58 -4.45 22.20
CA CYS A 308 6.28 -4.08 21.68
C CYS A 308 5.79 -2.77 22.30
N VAL A 309 5.12 -1.95 21.50
CA VAL A 309 4.51 -0.69 21.93
C VAL A 309 2.98 -0.76 21.76
N PRO A 310 2.18 -0.07 22.61
CA PRO A 310 0.74 -0.04 22.47
C PRO A 310 0.30 0.47 21.09
N ALA A 311 -0.67 -0.21 20.50
CA ALA A 311 -1.32 0.26 19.28
C ALA A 311 -2.05 1.60 19.48
N GLU A 312 -2.59 1.82 20.68
CA GLU A 312 -3.27 3.06 21.03
C GLU A 312 -2.35 4.29 21.04
N ASP A 313 -1.05 4.11 21.34
CA ASP A 313 -0.08 5.22 21.38
C ASP A 313 0.07 5.90 20.01
N TYR A 314 -0.16 5.16 18.92
CA TYR A 314 -0.20 5.70 17.56
C TYR A 314 -1.38 6.66 17.33
N PHE A 315 -2.54 6.36 17.92
CA PHE A 315 -3.75 7.19 17.81
C PHE A 315 -3.75 8.33 18.83
N ASN A 316 -3.19 8.09 20.02
CA ASN A 316 -3.10 9.05 21.12
C ASN A 316 -1.99 10.10 20.93
N GLY A 317 -1.17 9.97 19.89
CA GLY A 317 -0.08 10.90 19.61
C GLY A 317 1.08 10.82 20.60
N ILE A 318 1.23 9.67 21.27
CA ILE A 318 2.42 9.29 22.05
C ILE A 318 3.51 8.79 21.09
N ILE A 319 3.11 8.06 20.05
CA ILE A 319 3.96 7.79 18.88
C ILE A 319 3.67 8.86 17.83
N LYS A 320 4.61 9.80 17.68
CA LYS A 320 4.51 10.96 16.81
C LYS A 320 4.79 10.60 15.36
N LYS A 321 3.96 11.18 14.49
CA LYS A 321 4.04 11.08 13.04
C LYS A 321 4.52 12.42 12.49
N HIS A 322 5.34 12.39 11.44
CA HIS A 322 5.76 13.59 10.72
C HIS A 322 5.77 13.38 9.19
N GLU A 323 5.26 12.24 8.72
CA GLU A 323 5.09 11.93 7.30
C GLU A 323 3.67 11.41 7.06
N LEU A 324 3.12 11.72 5.87
CA LEU A 324 1.87 11.13 5.41
C LEU A 324 2.13 9.78 4.75
N THR A 325 1.42 8.78 5.23
CA THR A 325 1.36 7.45 4.64
C THR A 325 0.47 7.42 3.40
N ARG A 326 0.75 6.47 2.50
CA ARG A 326 -0.12 6.19 1.35
C ARG A 326 -1.12 5.08 1.68
N ALA A 327 -2.40 5.33 1.42
CA ALA A 327 -3.48 4.40 1.74
C ALA A 327 -3.33 3.01 1.08
N ASP A 328 -2.78 2.94 -0.13
CA ASP A 328 -2.51 1.66 -0.81
C ASP A 328 -1.41 0.85 -0.10
N LYS A 329 -0.35 1.53 0.38
CA LYS A 329 0.75 0.91 1.12
C LYS A 329 0.35 0.49 2.53
N GLU A 330 -0.49 1.28 3.21
CA GLU A 330 -1.04 0.88 4.50
C GLU A 330 -1.95 -0.35 4.38
N GLU A 331 -2.82 -0.38 3.36
CA GLU A 331 -3.77 -1.48 3.18
C GLU A 331 -3.03 -2.79 2.87
N ASP A 332 -2.01 -2.72 2.03
CA ASP A 332 -1.12 -3.83 1.76
C ASP A 332 -0.47 -4.38 3.04
N ARG A 333 0.13 -3.50 3.86
CA ARG A 333 0.77 -3.92 5.12
C ARG A 333 -0.23 -4.43 6.15
N LEU A 334 -1.42 -3.83 6.24
CA LEU A 334 -2.49 -4.33 7.11
C LEU A 334 -2.89 -5.76 6.73
N ARG A 335 -3.10 -6.03 5.44
CA ARG A 335 -3.44 -7.38 4.94
C ARG A 335 -2.31 -8.37 5.18
N HIS A 336 -1.06 -7.93 5.08
CA HIS A 336 0.10 -8.74 5.40
C HIS A 336 0.17 -9.11 6.89
N VAL A 337 0.01 -8.14 7.80
CA VAL A 337 -0.02 -8.38 9.25
C VAL A 337 -1.18 -9.30 9.63
N LEU A 338 -2.38 -9.06 9.10
CA LEU A 338 -3.55 -9.90 9.37
C LEU A 338 -3.40 -11.32 8.78
N GLY A 339 -2.84 -11.45 7.58
CA GLY A 339 -2.65 -12.74 6.90
C GLY A 339 -1.60 -13.61 7.58
N THR A 340 -0.44 -13.03 7.91
CA THR A 340 0.64 -13.74 8.63
C THR A 340 0.36 -13.91 10.12
N ASN A 341 -0.55 -13.11 10.67
CA ASN A 341 -0.79 -12.99 12.10
C ASN A 341 0.47 -12.58 12.90
N ALA A 342 1.30 -11.73 12.30
CA ALA A 342 2.53 -11.26 12.89
C ALA A 342 2.91 -9.85 12.40
N ASN A 343 3.62 -9.10 13.25
CA ASN A 343 4.43 -7.98 12.80
C ASN A 343 5.76 -8.54 12.26
N THR A 344 5.79 -8.74 10.94
CA THR A 344 6.92 -9.36 10.22
C THR A 344 8.12 -8.43 10.03
N GLY A 345 7.98 -7.14 10.35
CA GLY A 345 9.08 -6.18 10.34
C GLY A 345 8.91 -5.11 11.42
N PRO A 346 9.99 -4.73 12.12
CA PRO A 346 9.93 -3.76 13.20
C PRO A 346 9.68 -2.33 12.69
N VAL A 347 9.01 -1.51 13.51
CA VAL A 347 8.96 -0.06 13.32
C VAL A 347 10.22 0.57 13.91
N PHE A 348 10.85 1.50 13.18
CA PHE A 348 12.00 2.26 13.67
C PHE A 348 11.49 3.49 14.41
N LEU A 349 11.56 3.46 15.73
CA LEU A 349 11.20 4.58 16.59
C LEU A 349 12.45 5.23 17.19
N THR A 350 12.37 6.53 17.44
CA THR A 350 13.37 7.26 18.21
C THR A 350 12.74 8.05 19.35
N TYR A 351 13.52 8.35 20.38
CA TYR A 351 13.07 9.10 21.54
C TYR A 351 14.20 9.96 22.11
N ARG A 352 13.84 10.94 22.95
CA ARG A 352 14.81 11.75 23.69
C ARG A 352 15.29 10.95 24.90
N ASP A 353 16.58 10.61 24.88
CA ASP A 353 17.20 9.81 25.94
C ASP A 353 17.59 10.70 27.13
N GLU A 354 17.17 10.28 28.32
CA GLU A 354 17.47 10.90 29.60
C GLU A 354 18.10 9.87 30.56
N GLY A 355 18.83 8.89 30.00
CA GLY A 355 19.53 7.84 30.74
C GLY A 355 18.91 6.45 30.59
N GLN A 356 17.92 6.27 29.72
CA GLN A 356 17.38 4.94 29.39
C GLN A 356 18.44 4.06 28.72
N PHE A 357 19.31 4.64 27.89
CA PHE A 357 20.37 3.89 27.22
C PHE A 357 21.37 3.23 28.19
N GLU A 358 21.70 3.89 29.30
CA GLU A 358 22.65 3.38 30.30
C GLU A 358 22.19 2.05 30.94
N LEU A 359 20.88 1.80 30.97
CA LEU A 359 20.33 0.54 31.48
C LEU A 359 20.68 -0.67 30.60
N LEU A 360 21.12 -0.43 29.36
CA LEU A 360 21.50 -1.45 28.39
C LEU A 360 22.99 -1.79 28.46
N ALA A 361 23.81 -0.94 29.08
CA ALA A 361 25.27 -0.99 29.00
C ALA A 361 25.87 -2.32 29.49
N ASP A 362 25.33 -2.89 30.57
CA ASP A 362 25.84 -4.15 31.11
C ASP A 362 25.45 -5.36 30.26
N VAL A 363 24.33 -5.30 29.54
CA VAL A 363 23.92 -6.37 28.62
C VAL A 363 24.80 -6.33 27.37
N ILE A 364 25.12 -5.15 26.86
CA ILE A 364 25.96 -4.99 25.65
C ILE A 364 27.38 -5.58 25.86
N LYS A 365 27.85 -5.66 27.11
CA LYS A 365 29.15 -6.25 27.46
C LYS A 365 29.15 -7.79 27.50
N THR A 366 27.97 -8.43 27.41
CA THR A 366 27.88 -9.90 27.39
C THR A 366 28.00 -10.44 25.97
N ALA A 367 28.15 -11.77 25.84
CA ALA A 367 28.15 -12.43 24.54
C ALA A 367 26.81 -12.21 23.82
N PRO A 368 26.80 -11.72 22.58
CA PRO A 368 25.58 -11.55 21.81
C PRO A 368 24.98 -12.89 21.37
N THR A 369 23.68 -12.88 21.14
CA THR A 369 22.94 -14.03 20.58
C THR A 369 23.19 -14.16 19.08
N TYR A 370 23.18 -13.04 18.35
CA TYR A 370 23.56 -12.98 16.94
C TYR A 370 24.63 -11.92 16.77
N ASP A 371 25.66 -12.20 15.96
CA ASP A 371 26.65 -11.21 15.56
C ASP A 371 27.18 -11.54 14.16
N PHE A 372 26.80 -10.76 13.15
CA PHE A 372 27.17 -11.02 11.77
C PHE A 372 27.23 -9.75 10.94
N VAL A 373 27.94 -9.83 9.81
CA VAL A 373 27.99 -8.79 8.78
C VAL A 373 27.34 -9.34 7.52
N THR A 374 26.50 -8.52 6.88
CA THR A 374 25.84 -8.89 5.64
C THR A 374 26.66 -8.48 4.43
N GLU A 375 26.89 -9.42 3.52
CA GLU A 375 27.71 -9.18 2.32
C GLU A 375 27.02 -8.24 1.32
N ALA A 376 25.68 -8.22 1.32
CA ALA A 376 24.89 -7.42 0.39
C ALA A 376 25.05 -5.90 0.59
N ASP A 377 25.24 -5.44 1.83
CA ASP A 377 25.29 -4.02 2.20
C ASP A 377 26.50 -3.64 3.07
N GLY A 378 27.26 -4.61 3.59
CA GLY A 378 28.43 -4.40 4.43
C GLY A 378 28.11 -3.96 5.87
N PHE A 379 26.85 -4.04 6.30
CA PHE A 379 26.43 -3.61 7.63
C PHE A 379 26.54 -4.72 8.68
N GLY A 380 27.00 -4.35 9.87
CA GLY A 380 27.05 -5.25 11.03
C GLY A 380 25.72 -5.27 11.78
N HIS A 381 25.32 -6.44 12.22
CA HIS A 381 24.07 -6.69 12.93
C HIS A 381 24.34 -7.55 14.16
N THR A 382 23.97 -7.05 15.33
CA THR A 382 24.21 -7.75 16.60
C THR A 382 22.98 -7.69 17.49
N VAL A 383 22.58 -8.82 18.06
CA VAL A 383 21.38 -8.93 18.91
C VAL A 383 21.72 -9.55 20.25
N TRP A 384 21.19 -8.98 21.34
CA TRP A 384 21.22 -9.54 22.69
C TRP A 384 19.80 -9.77 23.19
N VAL A 385 19.60 -10.82 23.98
CA VAL A 385 18.34 -11.09 24.68
C VAL A 385 18.46 -10.62 26.13
N ILE A 386 17.46 -9.89 26.62
CA ILE A 386 17.28 -9.51 28.03
C ILE A 386 16.18 -10.39 28.61
N GLU A 387 16.59 -11.42 29.35
CA GLU A 387 15.68 -12.36 30.02
C GLU A 387 15.52 -12.07 31.52
N ASP A 388 16.31 -11.19 32.13
CA ASP A 388 16.24 -10.93 33.57
C ASP A 388 15.00 -10.09 33.93
N ASP A 389 14.08 -10.65 34.72
CA ASP A 389 12.77 -10.02 35.01
C ASP A 389 12.92 -8.69 35.77
N ALA A 390 13.91 -8.58 36.66
CA ALA A 390 14.17 -7.35 37.41
C ALA A 390 14.68 -6.24 36.48
N LYS A 391 15.56 -6.58 35.54
CA LYS A 391 16.07 -5.67 34.51
C LYS A 391 14.99 -5.27 33.52
N ILE A 392 14.16 -6.21 33.06
CA ILE A 392 12.99 -5.90 32.21
C ILE A 392 12.07 -4.90 32.94
N ALA A 393 11.74 -5.13 34.22
CA ALA A 393 10.91 -4.24 35.00
C ALA A 393 11.54 -2.84 35.16
N ALA A 394 12.86 -2.77 35.42
CA ALA A 394 13.59 -1.51 35.53
C ALA A 394 13.58 -0.72 34.22
N ILE A 395 13.82 -1.39 33.08
CA ILE A 395 13.79 -0.76 31.74
C ILE A 395 12.38 -0.25 31.45
N ARG A 396 11.33 -1.06 31.65
CA ARG A 396 9.94 -0.64 31.45
C ARG A 396 9.60 0.61 32.25
N LYS A 397 9.97 0.64 33.53
CA LYS A 397 9.76 1.79 34.41
C LYS A 397 10.52 3.03 33.96
N ALA A 398 11.72 2.89 33.41
CA ALA A 398 12.49 4.03 32.91
C ALA A 398 11.87 4.64 31.64
N PHE A 399 11.22 3.82 30.82
CA PHE A 399 10.52 4.28 29.61
C PHE A 399 9.21 5.03 29.92
N GLU A 400 8.59 4.80 31.08
CA GLU A 400 7.45 5.60 31.57
C GLU A 400 7.79 7.09 31.77
N ALA A 401 9.07 7.43 31.96
CA ALA A 401 9.52 8.82 32.03
C ALA A 401 9.65 9.48 30.64
N VAL A 402 9.68 8.68 29.56
CA VAL A 402 9.78 9.19 28.20
C VAL A 402 8.38 9.57 27.73
N PRO A 403 8.13 10.85 27.39
CA PRO A 403 6.77 11.31 27.13
C PRO A 403 6.21 10.80 25.81
N VAL A 404 7.05 10.77 24.77
CA VAL A 404 6.67 10.45 23.38
C VAL A 404 7.84 9.79 22.66
N SER A 405 7.54 9.06 21.59
CA SER A 405 8.51 8.60 20.60
C SER A 405 8.13 9.10 19.22
N TYR A 406 9.05 9.02 18.26
CA TYR A 406 8.92 9.56 16.92
C TYR A 406 9.23 8.46 15.91
N ILE A 407 8.40 8.31 14.87
CA ILE A 407 8.65 7.33 13.81
C ILE A 407 9.83 7.80 12.97
N ALA A 408 11.01 7.20 13.11
CA ALA A 408 12.16 7.49 12.25
C ALA A 408 11.97 6.86 10.86
N ASP A 409 11.50 5.60 10.84
CA ASP A 409 11.19 4.87 9.62
C ASP A 409 10.08 3.84 9.86
N GLY A 410 9.34 3.49 8.81
CA GLY A 410 8.22 2.54 8.91
C GLY A 410 6.87 3.15 9.24
N HIS A 411 6.56 4.36 8.76
CA HIS A 411 5.23 4.98 8.88
C HIS A 411 4.09 4.03 8.43
N HIS A 412 4.27 3.32 7.31
CA HIS A 412 3.30 2.33 6.84
C HIS A 412 3.17 1.12 7.78
N ARG A 413 4.28 0.68 8.40
CA ARG A 413 4.30 -0.45 9.34
C ARG A 413 3.61 -0.07 10.65
N SER A 414 3.87 1.12 11.18
CA SER A 414 3.21 1.65 12.38
C SER A 414 1.71 1.81 12.17
N ALA A 415 1.28 2.40 11.04
CA ALA A 415 -0.12 2.51 10.69
C ALA A 415 -0.80 1.15 10.53
N ALA A 416 -0.13 0.18 9.89
CA ALA A 416 -0.66 -1.16 9.70
C ALA A 416 -0.79 -1.93 11.02
N GLY A 417 0.22 -1.86 11.90
CA GLY A 417 0.19 -2.49 13.22
C GLY A 417 -0.96 -1.94 14.07
N ALA A 418 -1.09 -0.62 14.15
CA ALA A 418 -2.17 0.03 14.89
C ALA A 418 -3.56 -0.32 14.33
N ARG A 419 -3.72 -0.33 13.00
CA ARG A 419 -4.99 -0.72 12.34
C ARG A 419 -5.30 -2.21 12.51
N ALA A 420 -4.30 -3.09 12.50
CA ALA A 420 -4.48 -4.53 12.74
C ALA A 420 -4.97 -4.79 14.16
N ALA A 421 -4.41 -4.09 15.14
CA ALA A 421 -4.86 -4.12 16.53
C ALA A 421 -6.33 -3.72 16.66
N SER A 422 -6.73 -2.58 16.09
CA SER A 422 -8.13 -2.14 16.11
C SER A 422 -9.07 -3.17 15.45
N PHE A 423 -8.65 -3.76 14.34
CA PHE A 423 -9.43 -4.79 13.65
C PHE A 423 -9.64 -6.03 14.54
N ARG A 424 -8.57 -6.55 15.15
CA ARG A 424 -8.62 -7.72 16.06
C ARG A 424 -9.41 -7.42 17.34
N ALA A 425 -9.23 -6.24 17.92
CA ALA A 425 -10.00 -5.80 19.08
C ALA A 425 -11.50 -5.73 18.78
N GLU A 426 -11.91 -5.25 17.60
CA GLU A 426 -13.31 -5.29 17.19
C GLU A 426 -13.86 -6.72 17.04
N GLU A 427 -13.08 -7.63 16.49
CA GLU A 427 -13.48 -9.04 16.35
C GLU A 427 -13.62 -9.72 17.73
N ALA A 428 -12.64 -9.54 18.61
CA ALA A 428 -12.67 -10.05 19.98
C ALA A 428 -13.84 -9.47 20.78
N LYS A 429 -14.14 -8.17 20.65
CA LYS A 429 -15.32 -7.53 21.29
C LYS A 429 -16.63 -8.13 20.79
N LYS A 430 -16.75 -8.39 19.47
CA LYS A 430 -17.93 -9.05 18.89
C LYS A 430 -18.07 -10.51 19.35
N ALA A 431 -16.95 -11.18 19.58
CA ALA A 431 -16.90 -12.55 20.10
C ALA A 431 -17.09 -12.63 21.63
N GLY A 432 -17.00 -11.50 22.35
CA GLY A 432 -17.07 -11.46 23.81
C GLY A 432 -15.80 -11.95 24.51
N THR A 433 -14.66 -12.01 23.80
CA THR A 433 -13.38 -12.51 24.31
C THR A 433 -12.37 -11.40 24.62
N TYR A 434 -12.72 -10.14 24.41
CA TYR A 434 -11.82 -9.00 24.60
C TYR A 434 -11.61 -8.67 26.09
N THR A 435 -10.35 -8.68 26.51
CA THR A 435 -9.83 -8.40 27.84
C THR A 435 -9.04 -7.09 27.89
N GLY A 436 -8.46 -6.67 26.76
CA GLY A 436 -7.59 -5.48 26.67
C GLY A 436 -6.10 -5.79 26.83
N GLU A 437 -5.74 -7.01 27.22
CA GLU A 437 -4.35 -7.43 27.43
C GLU A 437 -3.79 -8.31 26.31
N GLU A 438 -4.55 -8.52 25.23
CA GLU A 438 -4.14 -9.36 24.12
C GLU A 438 -2.90 -8.82 23.40
N GLU A 439 -2.05 -9.73 22.89
CA GLU A 439 -0.83 -9.35 22.17
C GLU A 439 -1.13 -8.52 20.92
N PHE A 440 -2.27 -8.75 20.25
CA PHE A 440 -2.67 -7.92 19.11
C PHE A 440 -2.90 -6.44 19.47
N ASN A 441 -3.02 -6.05 20.75
CA ASN A 441 -3.12 -4.65 21.16
C ASN A 441 -1.77 -3.91 21.09
N ARG A 442 -0.70 -4.60 20.69
CA ARG A 442 0.67 -4.10 20.66
C ARG A 442 1.31 -4.42 19.31
N TYR A 443 2.37 -3.70 18.94
CA TYR A 443 3.14 -4.02 17.74
C TYR A 443 4.65 -3.82 17.93
N LEU A 444 5.42 -4.57 17.13
CA LEU A 444 6.88 -4.60 17.18
C LEU A 444 7.51 -3.26 16.80
N ALA A 445 8.40 -2.77 17.67
CA ALA A 445 9.20 -1.59 17.45
C ALA A 445 10.65 -1.78 17.95
N ILE A 446 11.54 -0.94 17.42
CA ILE A 446 12.89 -0.77 17.93
C ILE A 446 13.07 0.70 18.28
N LEU A 447 13.34 0.97 19.56
CA LEU A 447 13.47 2.30 20.15
C LEU A 447 14.95 2.68 20.22
N PHE A 448 15.38 3.58 19.35
CA PHE A 448 16.73 4.13 19.35
C PHE A 448 16.79 5.49 20.06
N PRO A 449 17.71 5.69 21.01
CA PRO A 449 17.92 7.00 21.60
C PRO A 449 18.41 7.98 20.51
N SER A 450 17.89 9.21 20.52
CA SER A 450 18.19 10.22 19.49
C SER A 450 19.69 10.53 19.37
N THR A 451 20.43 10.39 20.47
CA THR A 451 21.88 10.58 20.60
C THR A 451 22.69 9.56 19.79
N GLN A 452 22.11 8.39 19.49
CA GLN A 452 22.77 7.33 18.72
C GLN A 452 22.44 7.40 17.22
N LEU A 453 21.47 8.20 16.81
CA LEU A 453 20.98 8.23 15.43
C LEU A 453 21.64 9.30 14.55
N LYS A 454 21.67 9.03 13.25
CA LYS A 454 22.06 9.98 12.21
C LYS A 454 21.01 9.97 11.11
N ILE A 455 20.56 11.16 10.73
CA ILE A 455 19.86 11.35 9.47
C ILE A 455 20.93 11.66 8.42
N LEU A 456 20.88 10.94 7.31
CA LEU A 456 21.68 11.21 6.12
C LEU A 456 20.95 12.19 5.20
N ASP A 457 21.72 12.83 4.33
CA ASP A 457 21.24 13.73 3.31
C ASP A 457 20.34 13.01 2.30
N TYR A 458 19.44 13.77 1.68
CA TYR A 458 18.58 13.27 0.62
C TYR A 458 18.67 14.24 -0.55
N ASN A 459 19.50 13.91 -1.53
CA ASN A 459 19.91 14.79 -2.61
C ASN A 459 18.88 14.82 -3.75
N ARG A 460 18.91 15.89 -4.55
CA ARG A 460 18.00 16.08 -5.71
C ARG A 460 18.81 16.05 -7.01
N VAL A 461 18.30 15.38 -8.04
CA VAL A 461 18.82 15.44 -9.40
C VAL A 461 17.70 15.85 -10.35
N LEU A 462 18.01 16.75 -11.29
CA LEU A 462 17.02 17.38 -12.17
C LEU A 462 17.33 17.00 -13.62
N LYS A 463 16.34 16.49 -14.34
CA LYS A 463 16.51 15.97 -15.71
C LYS A 463 16.70 17.05 -16.75
N THR A 464 16.20 18.26 -16.48
CA THR A 464 16.30 19.39 -17.39
C THR A 464 16.51 20.69 -16.63
N LEU A 465 17.09 21.68 -17.29
CA LEU A 465 17.14 23.06 -16.81
C LEU A 465 15.83 23.83 -17.08
N ASN A 466 14.75 23.12 -17.45
CA ASN A 466 13.42 23.69 -17.70
C ASN A 466 13.42 24.88 -18.69
N GLY A 467 14.26 24.80 -19.73
CA GLY A 467 14.36 25.83 -20.78
C GLY A 467 15.31 26.98 -20.49
N HIS A 468 15.93 27.04 -19.30
CA HIS A 468 16.97 28.01 -18.98
C HIS A 468 18.32 27.62 -19.59
N THR A 469 19.12 28.63 -19.98
CA THR A 469 20.57 28.42 -20.15
C THR A 469 21.26 28.34 -18.79
N PRO A 470 22.45 27.73 -18.68
CA PRO A 470 23.24 27.71 -17.45
C PRO A 470 23.42 29.09 -16.83
N GLU A 471 23.72 30.11 -17.64
CA GLU A 471 23.96 31.49 -17.19
C GLU A 471 22.68 32.13 -16.65
N GLN A 472 21.56 31.91 -17.33
CA GLN A 472 20.25 32.40 -16.89
C GLN A 472 19.84 31.77 -15.56
N LEU A 473 20.02 30.45 -15.43
CA LEU A 473 19.70 29.73 -14.21
C LEU A 473 20.56 30.24 -13.04
N MET A 474 21.87 30.39 -13.25
CA MET A 474 22.76 30.91 -12.21
C MET A 474 22.40 32.34 -11.81
N ALA A 475 22.00 33.20 -12.75
CA ALA A 475 21.56 34.56 -12.47
C ALA A 475 20.27 34.60 -11.63
N GLU A 476 19.30 33.73 -11.92
CA GLU A 476 18.07 33.62 -11.11
C GLU A 476 18.36 33.02 -9.73
N MET A 477 19.19 31.98 -9.65
CA MET A 477 19.62 31.40 -8.37
C MET A 477 20.36 32.41 -7.49
N ALA A 478 21.18 33.30 -8.08
CA ALA A 478 21.91 34.35 -7.35
C ALA A 478 20.99 35.42 -6.74
N LYS A 479 19.70 35.48 -7.10
CA LYS A 479 18.71 36.31 -6.39
C LYS A 479 18.42 35.73 -5.01
N VAL A 480 18.35 34.40 -4.90
CA VAL A 480 18.01 33.66 -3.67
C VAL A 480 19.24 33.29 -2.84
N PHE A 481 20.36 33.01 -3.49
CA PHE A 481 21.57 32.50 -2.87
C PHE A 481 22.74 33.48 -2.94
N ASP A 482 23.60 33.41 -1.92
CA ASP A 482 25.01 33.77 -2.06
C ASP A 482 25.76 32.55 -2.61
N ILE A 483 26.33 32.69 -3.82
CA ILE A 483 26.92 31.58 -4.58
C ILE A 483 28.44 31.73 -4.62
N ALA A 484 29.16 30.66 -4.26
CA ALA A 484 30.61 30.56 -4.41
C ALA A 484 30.99 29.27 -5.14
N GLU A 485 31.87 29.33 -6.14
CA GLU A 485 32.42 28.13 -6.80
C GLU A 485 33.31 27.36 -5.81
N LEU A 486 33.19 26.04 -5.81
CA LEU A 486 33.95 25.13 -4.94
C LEU A 486 35.06 24.48 -5.74
N ALA A 487 36.27 24.46 -5.18
CA ALA A 487 37.43 23.81 -5.81
C ALA A 487 37.28 22.29 -5.90
N GLU A 488 36.56 21.70 -4.93
CA GLU A 488 36.40 20.26 -4.81
C GLU A 488 34.97 19.88 -4.43
N MET A 489 34.60 18.63 -4.74
CA MET A 489 33.34 18.03 -4.37
C MET A 489 33.27 17.86 -2.84
N GLN A 490 32.32 18.55 -2.23
CA GLN A 490 32.10 18.51 -0.78
C GLN A 490 30.62 18.60 -0.45
N SER A 491 30.22 18.03 0.70
CA SER A 491 28.86 18.17 1.22
C SER A 491 28.64 19.57 1.77
N PRO A 492 27.38 20.06 1.83
CA PRO A 492 27.08 21.32 2.51
C PRO A 492 27.56 21.27 3.97
N ALA A 493 28.16 22.36 4.45
CA ALA A 493 28.84 22.39 5.74
C ALA A 493 27.91 22.70 6.92
N LYS A 494 26.76 23.34 6.65
CA LYS A 494 25.82 23.81 7.67
C LYS A 494 24.40 23.92 7.12
N GLN A 495 23.44 24.03 8.03
CA GLN A 495 22.05 24.37 7.70
C GLN A 495 21.97 25.68 6.92
N ASN A 496 20.92 25.82 6.10
CA ASN A 496 20.68 26.93 5.19
C ASN A 496 21.70 27.01 4.05
N GLN A 497 22.34 25.89 3.73
CA GLN A 497 23.28 25.76 2.61
C GLN A 497 22.96 24.50 1.83
N VAL A 498 22.96 24.64 0.50
CA VAL A 498 22.95 23.51 -0.43
C VAL A 498 24.14 23.64 -1.37
N ASN A 499 24.65 22.53 -1.89
CA ASN A 499 25.68 22.56 -2.90
C ASN A 499 25.07 22.16 -4.25
N PHE A 500 25.34 22.95 -5.28
CA PHE A 500 24.78 22.77 -6.62
C PHE A 500 25.87 22.28 -7.57
N TYR A 501 25.56 21.26 -8.38
CA TYR A 501 26.45 20.70 -9.38
C TYR A 501 25.85 20.86 -10.78
N MET A 502 26.61 21.45 -11.70
CA MET A 502 26.23 21.61 -13.10
C MET A 502 27.47 21.80 -13.96
N GLY A 503 27.52 21.13 -15.12
CA GLY A 503 28.56 21.34 -16.13
C GLY A 503 29.99 21.13 -15.63
N GLY A 504 30.23 20.11 -14.80
CA GLY A 504 31.57 19.80 -14.27
C GLY A 504 32.00 20.63 -13.05
N LYS A 505 31.13 21.52 -12.55
CA LYS A 505 31.46 22.46 -11.47
C LYS A 505 30.53 22.35 -10.28
N TRP A 506 31.10 22.53 -9.10
CA TRP A 506 30.39 22.61 -7.83
C TRP A 506 30.29 24.05 -7.35
N TYR A 507 29.14 24.38 -6.76
CA TYR A 507 28.85 25.69 -6.19
C TYR A 507 28.26 25.53 -4.80
N ALA A 508 28.77 26.25 -3.80
CA ALA A 508 28.11 26.43 -2.52
C ALA A 508 27.06 27.52 -2.66
N CYS A 509 25.82 27.19 -2.32
CA CYS A 509 24.66 28.09 -2.39
C CYS A 509 24.10 28.28 -0.97
N THR A 510 24.34 29.45 -0.38
CA THR A 510 23.85 29.79 0.96
C THR A 510 22.59 30.65 0.82
N PHE A 511 21.48 30.27 1.46
CA PHE A 511 20.25 31.07 1.40
C PHE A 511 20.48 32.45 2.01
N LYS A 512 20.07 33.51 1.30
CA LYS A 512 20.16 34.87 1.82
C LYS A 512 19.28 35.06 3.05
N SER A 513 19.74 35.89 3.99
CA SER A 513 19.11 36.09 5.30
C SER A 513 17.66 36.57 5.24
N GLU A 514 17.26 37.27 4.18
CA GLU A 514 15.88 37.74 3.99
C GLU A 514 14.86 36.60 3.83
N TYR A 515 15.29 35.43 3.35
CA TYR A 515 14.44 34.24 3.22
C TYR A 515 14.37 33.39 4.47
N LEU A 516 15.17 33.70 5.51
CA LEU A 516 15.32 32.90 6.72
C LEU A 516 14.54 33.46 7.92
N GLN A 517 13.76 34.53 7.72
CA GLN A 517 13.04 35.22 8.78
C GLN A 517 11.61 34.71 8.93
N ASN A 518 11.12 34.63 10.17
CA ASN A 518 9.73 34.30 10.51
C ASN A 518 9.23 32.96 9.92
N LEU A 519 10.11 31.96 9.83
CA LEU A 519 9.77 30.64 9.32
C LEU A 519 9.19 29.75 10.43
N GLY A 520 8.17 28.97 10.09
CA GLY A 520 7.69 27.87 10.94
C GLY A 520 8.65 26.66 10.91
N PRO A 521 8.40 25.64 11.74
CA PRO A 521 9.25 24.44 11.83
C PRO A 521 9.51 23.79 10.47
N VAL A 522 8.45 23.54 9.68
CA VAL A 522 8.59 22.96 8.33
C VAL A 522 9.27 23.91 7.34
N ASP A 523 8.89 25.18 7.32
CA ASP A 523 9.44 26.16 6.37
C ASP A 523 10.92 26.46 6.61
N SER A 524 11.43 26.19 7.81
CA SER A 524 12.85 26.33 8.18
C SER A 524 13.77 25.23 7.65
N LEU A 525 13.21 24.16 7.07
CA LEU A 525 14.00 23.08 6.49
C LEU A 525 14.61 23.49 5.14
N ASP A 526 15.88 23.15 4.93
CA ASP A 526 16.58 23.40 3.65
C ASP A 526 15.85 22.76 2.46
N VAL A 527 15.23 21.59 2.65
CA VAL A 527 14.39 20.94 1.63
C VAL A 527 13.12 21.74 1.29
N ALA A 528 12.51 22.42 2.27
CA ALA A 528 11.33 23.24 2.06
C ALA A 528 11.71 24.57 1.39
N LEU A 529 12.79 25.19 1.84
CA LEU A 529 13.37 26.40 1.25
C LEU A 529 13.74 26.15 -0.22
N LEU A 530 14.48 25.07 -0.51
CA LEU A 530 14.86 24.70 -1.87
C LEU A 530 13.63 24.45 -2.75
N GLN A 531 12.64 23.71 -2.23
CA GLN A 531 11.40 23.44 -2.95
C GLN A 531 10.65 24.73 -3.32
N LYS A 532 10.47 25.63 -2.35
CA LYS A 532 9.68 26.86 -2.49
C LYS A 532 10.38 27.92 -3.34
N LEU A 533 11.68 28.09 -3.17
CA LEU A 533 12.42 29.21 -3.76
C LEU A 533 13.10 28.85 -5.09
N ILE A 534 13.41 27.58 -5.32
CA ILE A 534 14.22 27.14 -6.47
C ILE A 534 13.45 26.12 -7.33
N LEU A 535 13.08 24.96 -6.78
CA LEU A 535 12.54 23.86 -7.59
C LEU A 535 11.20 24.19 -8.22
N LYS A 536 10.28 24.81 -7.47
CA LYS A 536 9.01 25.24 -8.01
C LYS A 536 9.15 26.41 -9.00
N PRO A 537 9.82 27.54 -8.68
CA PRO A 537 9.85 28.70 -9.58
C PRO A 537 10.72 28.48 -10.82
N LEU A 538 11.86 27.79 -10.70
CA LEU A 538 12.84 27.69 -11.79
C LEU A 538 12.72 26.37 -12.57
N PHE A 539 12.38 25.27 -11.89
CA PHE A 539 12.32 23.93 -12.51
C PHE A 539 10.90 23.40 -12.73
N ASN A 540 9.88 24.19 -12.39
CA ASN A 540 8.46 23.82 -12.49
C ASN A 540 8.12 22.50 -11.79
N VAL A 541 8.76 22.25 -10.63
CA VAL A 541 8.50 21.09 -9.79
C VAL A 541 7.48 21.50 -8.74
N ASP A 542 6.18 21.35 -9.03
CA ASP A 542 5.12 21.67 -8.06
C ASP A 542 5.06 20.66 -6.90
N ASP A 543 5.03 19.36 -7.24
CA ASP A 543 5.02 18.26 -6.27
C ASP A 543 6.15 17.27 -6.62
N PRO A 544 7.18 17.15 -5.77
CA PRO A 544 8.29 16.23 -6.00
C PRO A 544 7.89 14.75 -6.05
N ARG A 545 6.69 14.38 -5.57
CA ARG A 545 6.19 12.99 -5.59
C ARG A 545 5.66 12.56 -6.96
N THR A 546 5.26 13.51 -7.79
CA THR A 546 4.59 13.23 -9.07
C THR A 546 5.33 13.83 -10.26
N SER A 547 6.22 14.80 -10.02
CA SER A 547 7.03 15.41 -11.06
C SER A 547 8.01 14.40 -11.66
N LYS A 548 8.06 14.36 -13.00
CA LYS A 548 9.00 13.52 -13.75
C LYS A 548 10.37 14.18 -13.95
N ASN A 549 10.48 15.48 -13.65
CA ASN A 549 11.69 16.29 -13.88
C ASN A 549 12.70 16.21 -12.73
N ILE A 550 12.32 15.59 -11.61
CA ILE A 550 13.16 15.42 -10.42
C ILE A 550 13.28 13.93 -10.09
N ASP A 551 14.46 13.54 -9.62
CA ASP A 551 14.69 12.27 -8.95
C ASP A 551 15.58 12.50 -7.71
N PHE A 552 15.75 11.47 -6.90
CA PHE A 552 16.37 11.60 -5.58
C PHE A 552 17.50 10.59 -5.38
N VAL A 553 18.56 11.04 -4.70
CA VAL A 553 19.71 10.20 -4.37
C VAL A 553 19.89 10.23 -2.86
N GLY A 554 19.71 9.07 -2.21
CA GLY A 554 19.94 8.94 -0.77
C GLY A 554 21.42 9.08 -0.43
N GLY A 555 21.72 9.71 0.71
CA GLY A 555 23.08 10.03 1.16
C GLY A 555 24.04 8.85 1.24
N ILE A 556 23.51 7.63 1.39
CA ILE A 556 24.31 6.39 1.38
C ILE A 556 25.10 6.18 0.08
N ARG A 557 24.62 6.72 -1.06
CA ARG A 557 25.33 6.65 -2.35
C ARG A 557 26.43 7.70 -2.48
N GLY A 558 26.45 8.71 -1.61
CA GLY A 558 27.39 9.81 -1.62
C GLY A 558 27.24 10.76 -2.82
N LEU A 559 28.11 11.78 -2.84
CA LEU A 559 28.08 12.83 -3.87
C LEU A 559 28.53 12.35 -5.25
N GLY A 560 29.35 11.29 -5.31
CA GLY A 560 29.83 10.73 -6.57
C GLY A 560 28.70 10.23 -7.48
N GLU A 561 27.60 9.73 -6.90
CA GLU A 561 26.41 9.34 -7.68
C GLU A 561 25.72 10.55 -8.33
N LEU A 562 25.75 11.73 -7.69
CA LEU A 562 25.20 12.96 -8.26
C LEU A 562 26.00 13.37 -9.50
N VAL A 563 27.33 13.38 -9.37
CA VAL A 563 28.26 13.68 -10.47
C VAL A 563 28.03 12.71 -11.62
N LYS A 564 28.03 11.40 -11.32
CA LYS A 564 27.80 10.34 -12.31
C LYS A 564 26.49 10.52 -13.08
N ARG A 565 25.38 10.84 -12.40
CA ARG A 565 24.07 11.03 -13.03
C ARG A 565 24.00 12.27 -13.91
N VAL A 566 24.72 13.33 -13.54
CA VAL A 566 24.77 14.55 -14.36
C VAL A 566 25.70 14.37 -15.56
N ASP A 567 26.91 13.85 -15.33
CA ASP A 567 27.94 13.71 -16.37
C ASP A 567 27.60 12.62 -17.40
N SER A 568 26.77 11.64 -17.04
CA SER A 568 26.25 10.64 -17.98
C SER A 568 25.18 11.20 -18.94
N GLY A 569 24.64 12.39 -18.65
CA GLY A 569 23.51 12.99 -19.36
C GLY A 569 22.14 12.47 -18.93
N GLU A 570 22.06 11.62 -17.90
CA GLU A 570 20.77 11.20 -17.32
C GLU A 570 20.05 12.40 -16.67
N CYS A 571 20.82 13.27 -16.03
CA CYS A 571 20.37 14.52 -15.42
C CYS A 571 21.21 15.70 -15.92
N THR A 572 20.70 16.92 -15.75
CA THR A 572 21.39 18.16 -16.17
C THR A 572 22.06 18.90 -15.02
N CYS A 573 21.55 18.74 -13.80
CA CYS A 573 22.16 19.32 -12.60
C CYS A 573 21.71 18.56 -11.34
N ALA A 574 22.38 18.82 -10.23
CA ALA A 574 22.10 18.20 -8.95
C ALA A 574 22.23 19.19 -7.78
N PHE A 575 21.45 18.95 -6.72
CA PHE A 575 21.57 19.62 -5.43
C PHE A 575 21.94 18.59 -4.35
N ALA A 576 23.10 18.77 -3.75
CA ALA A 576 23.49 18.11 -2.51
C ALA A 576 22.91 18.88 -1.32
N MET A 577 22.22 18.17 -0.44
CA MET A 577 21.47 18.74 0.69
C MET A 577 22.27 18.64 1.98
N TYR A 578 22.11 19.64 2.85
CA TYR A 578 22.45 19.46 4.26
C TYR A 578 21.41 18.52 4.91
N PRO A 579 21.82 17.51 5.69
CA PRO A 579 20.88 16.57 6.29
C PRO A 579 19.98 17.25 7.34
N THR A 580 18.69 16.92 7.30
CA THR A 580 17.75 17.29 8.36
C THR A 580 18.24 16.74 9.70
N THR A 581 18.22 17.55 10.76
CA THR A 581 18.67 17.11 12.09
C THR A 581 17.57 16.35 12.85
N LEU A 582 17.96 15.53 13.83
CA LEU A 582 16.99 14.83 14.70
C LEU A 582 16.10 15.83 15.44
N ASP A 583 16.65 16.94 15.93
CA ASP A 583 15.87 17.96 16.62
C ASP A 583 14.85 18.64 15.71
N GLN A 584 15.19 18.92 14.45
CA GLN A 584 14.22 19.44 13.47
C GLN A 584 13.07 18.45 13.24
N LEU A 585 13.38 17.16 13.05
CA LEU A 585 12.37 16.11 12.90
C LEU A 585 11.44 16.06 14.11
N MET A 586 12.00 16.02 15.32
CA MET A 586 11.22 15.94 16.55
C MET A 586 10.37 17.20 16.77
N ASN A 587 10.93 18.39 16.53
CA ASN A 587 10.20 19.65 16.69
C ASN A 587 9.01 19.77 15.72
N ILE A 588 9.17 19.30 14.47
CA ILE A 588 8.07 19.25 13.48
C ILE A 588 6.99 18.29 13.94
N ALA A 589 7.39 17.11 14.41
CA ALA A 589 6.47 16.10 14.90
C ALA A 589 5.73 16.55 16.18
N ASP A 590 6.41 17.27 17.07
CA ASP A 590 5.85 17.88 18.29
C ASP A 590 4.83 18.97 17.96
N ALA A 591 5.09 19.76 16.90
CA ALA A 591 4.15 20.74 16.35
C ALA A 591 2.93 20.08 15.64
N GLY A 592 2.94 18.76 15.44
CA GLY A 592 1.91 18.05 14.68
C GLY A 592 1.93 18.38 13.19
N GLU A 593 3.06 18.90 12.69
CA GLU A 593 3.26 19.24 11.29
C GLU A 593 3.83 18.05 10.50
N ILE A 594 3.77 18.14 9.16
CA ILE A 594 4.24 17.10 8.25
C ILE A 594 5.43 17.63 7.46
N MET A 595 6.51 16.85 7.43
CA MET A 595 7.69 17.17 6.62
C MET A 595 7.39 17.03 5.12
N PRO A 596 8.11 17.79 4.27
CA PRO A 596 8.09 17.56 2.83
C PRO A 596 8.48 16.11 2.49
N PRO A 597 8.04 15.57 1.35
CA PRO A 597 8.44 14.24 0.93
C PRO A 597 9.95 14.15 0.75
N LYS A 598 10.52 12.98 1.10
CA LYS A 598 11.95 12.69 0.92
C LYS A 598 12.86 13.70 1.64
N SER A 599 12.52 14.02 2.89
CA SER A 599 13.27 14.96 3.75
C SER A 599 14.33 14.30 4.64
N THR A 600 14.17 12.99 4.91
CA THR A 600 15.02 12.25 5.84
C THR A 600 15.42 10.91 5.24
N TRP A 601 16.63 10.46 5.55
CA TRP A 601 17.13 9.15 5.18
C TRP A 601 17.85 8.52 6.38
N PHE A 602 17.31 7.42 6.91
CA PHE A 602 17.95 6.65 7.98
C PHE A 602 18.64 5.41 7.42
N GLU A 603 19.87 5.15 7.87
CA GLU A 603 20.64 3.92 7.65
C GLU A 603 21.42 3.52 8.90
N PRO A 604 21.71 2.21 9.10
CA PRO A 604 21.26 1.07 8.29
C PRO A 604 19.75 0.76 8.38
N LYS A 605 19.16 0.19 7.33
CA LYS A 605 17.80 -0.35 7.37
C LYS A 605 17.68 -1.50 8.37
N LEU A 606 16.58 -1.53 9.13
CA LEU A 606 16.30 -2.62 10.08
C LEU A 606 16.06 -3.93 9.32
N ARG A 607 16.64 -5.03 9.82
CA ARG A 607 16.42 -6.36 9.24
C ARG A 607 15.10 -6.96 9.70
N ASP A 608 14.35 -7.52 8.76
CA ASP A 608 13.19 -8.37 9.03
C ASP A 608 13.66 -9.81 9.35
N GLY A 609 12.85 -10.57 10.09
CA GLY A 609 13.11 -11.99 10.38
C GLY A 609 14.09 -12.30 11.52
N LEU A 610 14.76 -11.30 12.10
CA LEU A 610 15.61 -11.50 13.28
C LEU A 610 14.80 -11.65 14.58
N LEU A 611 13.76 -10.84 14.72
CA LEU A 611 12.85 -10.83 15.86
C LEU A 611 11.46 -10.50 15.33
N VAL A 612 10.50 -11.41 15.51
CA VAL A 612 9.14 -11.30 14.97
C VAL A 612 8.14 -11.39 16.12
N HIS A 613 7.16 -10.49 16.12
CA HIS A 613 6.07 -10.49 17.10
C HIS A 613 4.82 -11.10 16.47
N THR A 614 4.31 -12.20 17.02
CA THR A 614 3.01 -12.79 16.63
C THR A 614 1.87 -12.14 17.40
N LEU A 615 0.64 -12.18 16.87
CA LEU A 615 -0.51 -11.48 17.46
C LEU A 615 -1.40 -12.36 18.37
N ASP A 616 -1.01 -13.63 18.58
CA ASP A 616 -1.75 -14.62 19.37
C ASP A 616 -1.11 -14.91 20.73
#